data_AF-A0A397VAC4-F1
#
_entry.id   AF-A0A397VAC4-F1
#
_cell.length_a   1.000
_cell.length_b   1.000
_cell.length_c   1.000
_cell.angle_alpha   90.00
_cell.angle_beta   90.00
_cell.angle_gamma   90.00
#
_symmetry.space_group_name_H-M   'P 1'
#
loop_
_entity.id
_entity.type
_entity.pdbx_description
1 polymer ?
#
loop_
_entity_poly.entity_id
_entity_poly.type
_entity_poly.pdbx_seq_one_letter_code
_entity_poly.pdbx_strand_id
1 'polypeptide(L)'
;MVRLKHRWILFETLFENTSHQDTSIDPLTSHDIYITVKESIQLNFGDYGRGCTYSLNVKYYSPHTNIGLLRVSRDYYRMVWCALTFITQINSRSCTIRVLHVGGKSTFKLFGWLVFNLILIFKINSKVQLNNVKN
;
A
#
# COMPACT_ATOMS: atom_id res chain seq x y z
N MET A 1 26.13 7.30 -19.81
CA MET A 1 25.52 7.84 -18.57
C MET A 1 24.42 6.87 -18.09
N VAL A 2 24.58 6.25 -16.91
CA VAL A 2 23.64 5.24 -16.38
C VAL A 2 22.59 5.91 -15.50
N ARG A 3 21.32 5.58 -15.71
CA ARG A 3 20.17 6.12 -14.96
C ARG A 3 19.53 5.02 -14.12
N LEU A 4 19.37 5.27 -12.81
CA LEU A 4 18.68 4.38 -11.90
C LEU A 4 17.18 4.34 -12.26
N LYS A 5 16.66 3.12 -12.49
CA LYS A 5 15.26 2.90 -12.84
C LYS A 5 14.46 2.53 -11.59
N HIS A 6 13.27 3.09 -11.47
CA HIS A 6 12.36 2.80 -10.37
C HIS A 6 11.13 2.03 -10.83
N ARG A 7 10.52 1.33 -9.88
CA ARG A 7 9.21 0.69 -10.00
C ARG A 7 8.26 1.31 -8.97
N TRP A 8 7.00 1.37 -9.34
CA TRP A 8 5.91 1.88 -8.54
C TRP A 8 4.98 0.73 -8.24
N ILE A 9 4.70 0.53 -6.96
CA ILE A 9 3.79 -0.49 -6.45
C ILE A 9 2.57 0.26 -5.92
N LEU A 10 1.41 -0.02 -6.53
CA LEU A 10 0.11 0.38 -6.01
C LEU A 10 -0.39 -0.74 -5.11
N PHE A 11 -0.76 -0.41 -3.89
CA PHE A 11 -1.26 -1.37 -2.91
C PHE A 11 -2.49 -0.84 -2.18
N GLU A 12 -3.26 -1.78 -1.65
CA GLU A 12 -4.46 -1.56 -0.85
C GLU A 12 -4.27 -2.26 0.51
N THR A 13 -4.63 -1.60 1.60
CA THR A 13 -4.65 -2.13 2.95
C THR A 13 -6.07 -2.53 3.33
N LEU A 14 -6.29 -3.81 3.61
CA LEU A 14 -7.58 -4.33 4.07
C LEU A 14 -7.49 -4.52 5.57
N PHE A 15 -8.28 -3.78 6.34
CA PHE A 15 -8.37 -3.92 7.80
C PHE A 15 -9.52 -4.86 8.15
N GLU A 16 -9.26 -5.80 9.06
CA GLU A 16 -10.30 -6.65 9.61
C GLU A 16 -11.04 -5.85 10.69
N ASN A 17 -12.28 -5.45 10.42
CA ASN A 17 -13.09 -4.67 11.37
C ASN A 17 -13.52 -5.58 12.53
N THR A 18 -12.65 -5.72 13.54
CA THR A 18 -13.04 -6.36 14.80
C THR A 18 -13.80 -5.36 15.64
N SER A 19 -15.11 -5.57 15.76
CA SER A 19 -16.17 -4.63 16.14
C SER A 19 -16.13 -3.96 17.52
N HIS A 20 -15.00 -3.95 18.25
CA HIS A 20 -15.03 -3.58 19.68
C HIS A 20 -13.82 -2.80 20.25
N GLN A 21 -13.03 -2.08 19.45
CA GLN A 21 -12.03 -1.15 19.99
C GLN A 21 -11.99 0.19 19.23
N ASP A 22 -13.16 0.84 19.14
CA ASP A 22 -13.28 2.24 18.72
C ASP A 22 -12.86 3.17 19.88
N THR A 23 -11.56 3.23 20.16
CA THR A 23 -10.98 4.32 20.95
C THR A 23 -9.97 5.02 20.07
N SER A 24 -10.36 6.19 19.55
CA SER A 24 -9.51 7.19 18.88
C SER A 24 -8.44 6.58 17.96
N ILE A 25 -8.90 5.96 16.89
CA ILE A 25 -8.04 5.43 15.84
C ILE A 25 -7.39 6.62 15.10
N ASP A 26 -6.13 6.91 15.43
CA ASP A 26 -5.36 7.89 14.68
C ASP A 26 -5.28 7.46 13.19
N PRO A 27 -5.39 8.42 12.25
CA PRO A 27 -5.32 8.13 10.83
C PRO A 27 -3.93 7.60 10.49
N LEU A 28 -3.89 6.48 9.77
CA LEU A 28 -2.62 5.88 9.37
C LEU A 28 -1.84 6.83 8.46
N THR A 29 -0.61 7.16 8.85
CA THR A 29 0.23 8.10 8.12
C THR A 29 1.11 7.36 7.11
N SER A 30 1.51 8.05 6.03
CA SER A 30 2.45 7.50 5.04
C SER A 30 3.78 7.05 5.67
N HIS A 31 4.18 7.72 6.75
CA HIS A 31 5.38 7.40 7.53
C HIS A 31 5.25 6.06 8.28
N ASP A 32 4.10 5.78 8.88
CA ASP A 32 3.86 4.53 9.62
C ASP A 32 3.95 3.32 8.68
N ILE A 33 3.42 3.46 7.47
CA ILE A 33 3.54 2.44 6.42
C ILE A 33 4.99 2.27 5.99
N TYR A 34 5.73 3.37 5.84
CA TYR A 34 7.14 3.31 5.48
C TYR A 34 7.94 2.53 6.53
N ILE A 35 7.73 2.80 7.82
CA ILE A 35 8.35 2.07 8.92
C ILE A 35 7.96 0.60 8.88
N THR A 36 6.65 0.30 8.84
CA THR A 36 6.17 -1.08 8.89
C THR A 36 6.71 -1.91 7.72
N VAL A 37 6.77 -1.33 6.52
CA VAL A 37 7.37 -2.00 5.35
C VAL A 37 8.87 -2.22 5.53
N LYS A 38 9.60 -1.24 6.08
CA LYS A 38 11.04 -1.40 6.36
C LYS A 38 11.31 -2.46 7.42
N GLU A 39 10.49 -2.53 8.47
CA GLU A 39 10.56 -3.54 9.51
C GLU A 39 10.25 -4.93 8.94
N SER A 40 9.18 -5.06 8.15
CA SER A 40 8.88 -6.32 7.46
C SER A 40 10.02 -6.78 6.54
N ILE A 41 10.66 -5.86 5.81
CA ILE A 41 11.83 -6.19 4.98
C ILE A 41 13.00 -6.69 5.86
N GLN A 42 13.29 -6.01 6.97
CA GLN A 42 14.34 -6.41 7.89
C GLN A 42 14.07 -7.78 8.49
N LEU A 43 12.83 -8.04 8.92
CA LEU A 43 12.44 -9.31 9.54
C LEU A 43 12.55 -10.48 8.57
N ASN A 44 12.15 -10.30 7.30
CA ASN A 44 12.12 -11.37 6.32
C ASN A 44 13.43 -11.56 5.54
N PHE A 45 14.19 -10.49 5.31
CA PHE A 45 15.39 -10.49 4.44
C PHE A 45 16.67 -10.03 5.15
N GLY A 46 16.60 -9.69 6.45
CA GLY A 46 17.73 -9.21 7.24
C GLY A 46 18.27 -7.85 6.80
N ASP A 47 19.48 -7.55 7.25
CA ASP A 47 20.18 -6.29 6.94
C ASP A 47 20.44 -6.10 5.45
N TYR A 48 20.63 -7.20 4.72
CA TYR A 48 20.78 -7.19 3.27
C TYR A 48 19.56 -6.57 2.59
N GLY A 49 18.35 -7.05 2.90
CA GLY A 49 17.12 -6.51 2.33
C GLY A 49 16.91 -5.04 2.69
N ARG A 50 17.21 -4.66 3.94
CA ARG A 50 17.08 -3.28 4.41
C ARG A 50 18.05 -2.32 3.68
N GLY A 51 19.27 -2.76 3.40
CA GLY A 51 20.27 -2.01 2.62
C GLY A 51 19.93 -1.90 1.13
N CYS A 52 19.56 -3.00 0.50
CA CYS A 52 19.18 -3.03 -0.93
C CYS A 52 17.98 -2.13 -1.25
N THR A 53 17.07 -1.97 -0.29
CA THR A 53 15.85 -1.15 -0.41
C THR A 53 16.04 0.29 0.06
N TYR A 54 17.25 0.86 -0.03
CA TYR A 54 17.51 2.25 0.37
C TYR A 54 16.64 3.28 -0.36
N SER A 55 16.32 3.05 -1.64
CA SER A 55 15.50 3.95 -2.46
C SER A 55 13.99 3.87 -2.21
N LEU A 56 13.58 3.05 -1.23
CA LEU A 56 12.18 2.84 -0.88
C LEU A 56 11.58 4.14 -0.35
N ASN A 57 10.44 4.56 -0.90
CA ASN A 57 9.73 5.76 -0.44
C ASN A 57 8.22 5.61 -0.67
N VAL A 58 7.43 5.87 0.37
CA VAL A 58 5.96 5.95 0.26
C VAL A 58 5.60 7.35 -0.19
N LYS A 59 5.10 7.46 -1.43
CA LYS A 59 4.79 8.77 -2.05
C LYS A 59 3.40 9.26 -1.76
N TYR A 60 2.47 8.34 -1.53
CA TYR A 60 1.09 8.67 -1.25
C TYR A 60 0.50 7.54 -0.42
N TYR A 61 -0.31 7.90 0.56
CA TYR A 61 -1.25 7.01 1.20
C TYR A 61 -2.48 7.81 1.59
N SER A 62 -3.65 7.25 1.32
CA SER A 62 -4.93 7.83 1.72
C SER A 62 -5.56 6.96 2.80
N PRO A 63 -5.72 7.47 4.03
CA PRO A 63 -6.41 6.74 5.09
C PRO A 63 -7.91 6.57 4.82
N HIS A 64 -8.51 7.36 3.92
CA HIS A 64 -9.91 7.21 3.53
C HIS A 64 -10.16 6.04 2.59
N THR A 65 -9.23 5.80 1.66
CA THR A 65 -9.39 4.76 0.64
C THR A 65 -8.49 3.56 0.89
N ASN A 66 -7.63 3.62 1.92
CA ASN A 66 -6.66 2.58 2.25
C ASN A 66 -5.75 2.18 1.07
N ILE A 67 -5.47 3.13 0.18
CA ILE A 67 -4.64 2.90 -1.01
C ILE A 67 -3.35 3.70 -0.86
N GLY A 68 -2.24 3.04 -1.17
CA GLY A 68 -0.92 3.65 -1.14
C GLY A 68 -0.09 3.42 -2.39
N LEU A 69 0.92 4.26 -2.56
CA LEU A 69 1.88 4.23 -3.63
C LEU A 69 3.29 4.21 -3.09
N LEU A 70 4.03 3.18 -3.49
CA LEU A 70 5.38 2.94 -3.04
C LEU A 70 6.34 2.96 -4.23
N ARG A 71 7.44 3.71 -4.10
CA ARG A 71 8.55 3.77 -5.06
C ARG A 71 9.68 2.87 -4.58
N VAL A 72 10.20 2.02 -5.47
CA VAL A 72 11.32 1.10 -5.20
C VAL A 72 12.32 1.11 -6.36
N SER A 73 13.56 0.69 -6.12
CA SER A 73 14.50 0.30 -7.18
C SER A 73 13.93 -0.83 -8.06
N ARG A 74 14.25 -0.80 -9.36
CA ARG A 74 13.79 -1.81 -10.32
C ARG A 74 14.25 -3.24 -10.00
N ASP A 75 15.37 -3.41 -9.34
CA ASP A 75 15.93 -4.75 -9.14
C ASP A 75 15.34 -5.43 -7.89
N TYR A 76 14.88 -4.64 -6.90
CA TYR A 76 14.42 -5.13 -5.60
C TYR A 76 12.90 -5.00 -5.38
N TYR A 77 12.11 -4.66 -6.39
CA TYR A 77 10.66 -4.51 -6.23
C TYR A 77 9.95 -5.82 -5.82
N ARG A 78 10.45 -6.99 -6.24
CA ARG A 78 9.88 -8.30 -5.87
C ARG A 78 10.07 -8.60 -4.39
N MET A 79 11.23 -8.22 -3.83
CA MET A 79 11.51 -8.33 -2.40
C MET A 79 10.55 -7.47 -1.59
N VAL A 80 10.34 -6.21 -2.01
CA VAL A 80 9.37 -5.32 -1.36
C VAL A 80 7.93 -5.81 -1.51
N TRP A 81 7.55 -6.35 -2.67
CA TRP A 81 6.24 -6.99 -2.85
C TRP A 81 6.06 -8.14 -1.83
N CYS A 82 7.02 -9.04 -1.76
CA CYS A 82 6.97 -10.15 -0.81
C CYS A 82 6.87 -9.66 0.65
N ALA A 83 7.62 -8.62 1.02
CA ALA A 83 7.53 -8.03 2.34
C ALA A 83 6.14 -7.41 2.61
N LEU A 84 5.53 -6.78 1.61
CA LEU A 84 4.16 -6.23 1.74
C LEU A 84 3.15 -7.33 2.06
N THR A 85 3.24 -8.49 1.39
CA THR A 85 2.31 -9.60 1.62
C THR A 85 2.45 -10.28 2.99
N PHE A 86 3.59 -10.11 3.66
CA PHE A 86 3.82 -10.65 5.01
C PHE A 86 3.38 -9.72 6.14
N ILE A 87 2.95 -8.49 5.83
CA ILE A 87 2.45 -7.57 6.85
C ILE A 87 1.04 -8.02 7.26
N THR A 88 0.92 -8.43 8.52
CA THR A 88 -0.35 -8.87 9.13
C THR A 88 -0.93 -7.84 10.10
N GLN A 89 -0.13 -6.89 10.57
CA GLN A 89 -0.55 -5.88 11.54
C GLN A 89 0.16 -4.55 11.28
N ILE A 90 -0.59 -3.45 11.36
CA ILE A 90 -0.08 -2.07 11.33
C ILE A 90 -0.69 -1.30 12.50
N ASN A 91 0.12 -0.63 13.33
CA ASN A 91 -0.33 0.17 14.48
C ASN A 91 -1.38 -0.56 15.35
N SER A 92 -1.10 -1.82 15.68
CA SER A 92 -1.98 -2.69 16.50
C SER A 92 -3.32 -3.07 15.86
N ARG A 93 -3.49 -2.85 14.55
CA ARG A 93 -4.66 -3.29 13.78
C ARG A 93 -4.28 -4.42 12.84
N SER A 94 -5.03 -5.51 12.89
CA SER A 94 -4.89 -6.61 11.94
C SER A 94 -5.25 -6.14 10.53
N CYS A 95 -4.31 -6.31 9.61
CA CYS A 95 -4.47 -5.88 8.23
C CYS A 95 -3.82 -6.85 7.26
N THR A 96 -4.35 -6.90 6.04
CA THR A 96 -3.75 -7.61 4.91
C THR A 96 -3.45 -6.61 3.81
N ILE A 97 -2.23 -6.63 3.28
CA ILE A 97 -1.86 -5.75 2.16
C ILE A 97 -1.99 -6.50 0.84
N ARG A 98 -2.76 -5.94 -0.09
CA ARG A 98 -2.91 -6.42 -1.46
C ARG A 98 -2.16 -5.52 -2.42
N VAL A 99 -1.34 -6.10 -3.27
CA VAL A 99 -0.72 -5.36 -4.39
C VAL A 99 -1.67 -5.34 -5.58
N LEU A 100 -2.05 -4.16 -6.03
CA LEU A 100 -2.97 -3.95 -7.15
C LEU A 100 -2.21 -3.88 -8.48
N HIS A 101 -1.07 -3.19 -8.51
CA HIS A 101 -0.33 -2.97 -9.76
C HIS A 101 1.16 -2.69 -9.52
N VAL A 102 2.00 -3.12 -10.46
CA VAL A 102 3.43 -2.78 -10.49
C VAL A 102 3.83 -2.23 -11.86
N GLY A 103 4.36 -1.01 -11.88
CA GLY A 103 4.69 -0.28 -13.12
C GLY A 103 6.07 0.41 -13.07
N GLY A 104 6.65 0.71 -14.24
CA GLY A 104 7.95 1.41 -14.35
C GLY A 104 7.87 2.87 -14.80
N LYS A 105 6.71 3.34 -15.26
CA LYS A 105 6.50 4.75 -15.62
C LYS A 105 6.22 5.52 -14.33
N SER A 106 6.77 6.72 -14.19
CA SER A 106 6.40 7.69 -13.14
C SER A 106 4.89 7.78 -13.12
N THR A 107 4.25 7.06 -12.19
CA THR A 107 2.84 6.72 -12.37
C THR A 107 1.99 7.96 -12.37
N PHE A 108 2.46 9.13 -11.93
CA PHE A 108 1.74 10.41 -11.86
C PHE A 108 0.74 10.70 -13.00
N LYS A 109 1.08 10.45 -14.27
CA LYS A 109 0.18 10.69 -15.42
C LYS A 109 -0.92 9.64 -15.58
N LEU A 110 -0.66 8.40 -15.15
CA LEU A 110 -1.65 7.34 -15.02
C LEU A 110 -2.30 7.35 -13.61
N PHE A 111 -1.71 8.02 -12.62
CA PHE A 111 -2.12 8.01 -11.21
C PHE A 111 -3.43 8.77 -11.05
N GLY A 112 -3.55 9.93 -11.70
CA GLY A 112 -4.82 10.64 -11.80
C GLY A 112 -5.90 9.84 -12.52
N TRP A 113 -5.55 8.88 -13.39
CA TRP A 113 -6.53 8.08 -14.12
C TRP A 113 -6.86 6.76 -13.40
N LEU A 114 -5.87 6.01 -12.91
CA LEU A 114 -6.02 4.76 -12.18
C LEU A 114 -6.62 4.97 -10.80
N VAL A 115 -6.16 5.97 -10.03
CA VAL A 115 -6.73 6.25 -8.71
C VAL A 115 -8.16 6.78 -8.87
N PHE A 116 -8.43 7.63 -9.86
CA PHE A 116 -9.80 8.09 -10.14
C PHE A 116 -10.70 6.94 -10.62
N ASN A 117 -10.21 6.05 -11.48
CA ASN A 117 -10.97 4.90 -11.98
C ASN A 117 -11.20 3.84 -10.89
N LEU A 118 -10.21 3.53 -10.05
CA LEU A 118 -10.36 2.63 -8.89
C LEU A 118 -11.28 3.22 -7.81
N ILE A 119 -11.16 4.51 -7.49
CA ILE A 119 -12.09 5.20 -6.57
C ILE A 119 -13.51 5.20 -7.14
N LEU A 120 -13.67 5.43 -8.45
CA LEU A 120 -14.98 5.37 -9.12
C LEU A 120 -15.57 3.96 -9.04
N ILE A 121 -14.78 2.93 -9.37
CA ILE A 121 -15.20 1.52 -9.31
C ILE A 121 -15.60 1.13 -7.88
N PHE A 122 -14.82 1.52 -6.87
CA PHE A 122 -15.16 1.24 -5.46
C PHE A 122 -16.39 2.03 -4.99
N LYS A 123 -16.57 3.27 -5.45
CA LYS A 123 -17.75 4.09 -5.16
C LYS A 123 -19.01 3.58 -5.85
N ILE A 124 -18.87 2.94 -7.02
CA ILE A 124 -19.95 2.23 -7.71
C ILE A 124 -20.31 0.95 -6.94
N ASN A 125 -19.32 0.12 -6.59
CA ASN A 125 -19.57 -1.12 -5.85
C ASN A 125 -20.20 -0.89 -4.48
N SER A 126 -19.75 0.12 -3.72
CA SER A 126 -20.38 0.47 -2.43
C SER A 126 -21.82 0.98 -2.57
N LYS A 127 -22.15 1.75 -3.61
CA LYS A 127 -23.54 2.14 -3.90
C LYS A 127 -24.42 0.96 -4.33
N VAL A 128 -23.87 0.01 -5.08
CA VAL A 128 -24.59 -1.21 -5.49
C VAL A 128 -24.95 -2.08 -4.28
N GLN A 129 -24.03 -2.24 -3.32
CA GLN A 129 -24.29 -3.00 -2.09
C GLN A 129 -25.40 -2.36 -1.22
N LEU A 130 -25.43 -1.03 -1.11
CA LEU A 130 -26.47 -0.33 -0.34
C LEU A 130 -27.87 -0.41 -0.95
N ASN A 131 -27.97 -0.58 -2.28
CA ASN A 131 -29.25 -0.71 -2.96
C ASN A 131 -29.82 -2.14 -2.89
N ASN A 132 -28.98 -3.17 -2.80
CA ASN A 132 -29.43 -4.56 -2.62
C ASN A 132 -29.92 -4.89 -1.21
N VAL A 133 -29.62 -4.06 -0.21
CA VAL A 133 -30.10 -4.23 1.18
C VAL A 133 -31.43 -3.51 1.43
N LYS A 134 -31.87 -2.65 0.49
CA LYS A 134 -33.11 -1.85 0.62
C LYS A 134 -34.31 -2.39 -0.18
N ASN A 135 -34.13 -3.49 -0.92
CA ASN A 135 -35.20 -4.27 -1.54
C ASN A 135 -35.38 -5.58 -0.76
#